data_AF-A0ABD2B722-F1
#
_entry.id   AF-A0ABD2B722-F1
#
_cell.length_a   1.000
_cell.length_b   1.000
_cell.length_c   1.000
_cell.angle_alpha   90.00
_cell.angle_beta   90.00
_cell.angle_gamma   90.00
#
_symmetry.space_group_name_H-M   'P 1'
#
loop_
_entity.id
_entity.type
_entity.pdbx_description
1 polymer ?
#
loop_
_entity_poly.entity_id
_entity_poly.type
_entity_poly.pdbx_seq_one_letter_code
_entity_poly.pdbx_strand_id
1 'polypeptide(L)'
;MDSYGCGCKNVIIIEGVFGEIYPDISSYKGEATNYEHESLESIIKDSDQSSTELKPIIVKSYTMINNNRMEVTVITWGASIVSLKCPDKFGCSTDIVLGFDDLKSYMNPVLNPFIGCVLGRCANRIRNGCFSIKDKNYELTKNDNNHHIHGGTNGFGRQIWNSHIDDCSVVMSYLSEDGEEGYPGAVLATVRFKLTLDNKLEIHMRATTSKTTIINMSHGSLFNLAGHDAGEIELRKHKILLNCDRWTFSDYSDSIPTGAIRGVGGTVMDLRIPRLLGEYMEKVPPGEGFDHNFCVTKNWQSDSSFVARALHMKSGRVLEVYSDQPGLQFYTAGRLLQQFTPSTFVTYNNYLHQQKLKTDADINNYLNMNEESKENGEELLTPDIKPLQFLIGKKGAHYKKNCAFSIQPQNYPNAINYAHFPCAILYPGQVYCHDLTYKFGVQLANYM
;
A
#
# COMPACT_ATOMS: atom_id res chain seq x y z
N MET A 1 -31.96 -9.13 2.62
CA MET A 1 -30.61 -9.74 2.59
C MET A 1 -30.61 -10.64 1.37
N ASP A 2 -30.33 -10.06 0.20
CA ASP A 2 -30.42 -10.81 -1.04
C ASP A 2 -29.10 -11.53 -1.24
N SER A 3 -29.11 -12.83 -0.96
CA SER A 3 -28.02 -13.72 -1.31
C SER A 3 -28.04 -13.89 -2.82
N TYR A 4 -27.32 -13.04 -3.55
CA TYR A 4 -27.01 -13.27 -4.96
C TYR A 4 -26.37 -14.65 -5.07
N GLY A 5 -27.08 -15.58 -5.73
CA GLY A 5 -26.68 -16.96 -5.94
C GLY A 5 -25.49 -17.06 -6.88
N CYS A 6 -24.31 -16.67 -6.42
CA CYS A 6 -23.06 -16.94 -7.11
C CYS A 6 -22.78 -18.45 -7.06
N GLY A 7 -22.29 -19.03 -8.16
CA GLY A 7 -21.72 -20.40 -8.22
C GLY A 7 -20.50 -20.66 -7.32
N CYS A 8 -20.22 -19.75 -6.39
CA CYS A 8 -19.22 -19.75 -5.35
C CYS A 8 -19.49 -20.82 -4.27
N LYS A 9 -19.48 -22.12 -4.60
CA LYS A 9 -19.83 -23.18 -3.60
C LYS A 9 -19.01 -23.15 -2.30
N ASN A 10 -17.86 -22.47 -2.27
CA ASN A 10 -16.91 -22.51 -1.15
C ASN A 10 -16.37 -21.14 -0.69
N VAL A 11 -16.88 -20.04 -1.24
CA VAL A 11 -16.46 -18.67 -0.88
C VAL A 11 -17.68 -17.78 -0.79
N ILE A 12 -17.84 -17.07 0.33
CA ILE A 12 -18.92 -16.13 0.55
C ILE A 12 -18.35 -14.73 0.40
N ILE A 13 -19.06 -13.85 -0.31
CA ILE A 13 -18.72 -12.42 -0.42
C ILE A 13 -19.86 -11.63 0.24
N ILE A 14 -19.53 -10.84 1.24
CA ILE A 14 -20.46 -9.99 1.98
C ILE A 14 -20.14 -8.54 1.63
N GLU A 15 -21.05 -7.86 0.95
CA GLU A 15 -20.98 -6.41 0.73
C GLU A 15 -21.47 -5.67 1.97
N GLY A 16 -20.77 -4.59 2.32
CA GLY A 16 -21.11 -3.69 3.42
C GLY A 16 -20.65 -2.26 3.15
N VAL A 17 -20.76 -1.42 4.17
CA VAL A 17 -20.30 -0.03 4.14
C VAL A 17 -19.15 0.12 5.12
N PHE A 18 -18.03 0.69 4.65
CA PHE A 18 -16.87 0.99 5.49
C PHE A 18 -16.94 2.42 6.03
N GLY A 19 -17.48 3.35 5.25
CA GLY A 19 -17.62 4.74 5.65
C GLY A 19 -18.25 5.59 4.55
N GLU A 20 -18.40 6.88 4.84
CA GLU A 20 -19.08 7.84 3.98
C GLU A 20 -18.19 9.08 3.82
N ILE A 21 -18.15 9.62 2.61
CA ILE A 21 -17.48 10.89 2.29
C ILE A 21 -18.57 11.91 2.00
N TYR A 22 -18.61 12.98 2.79
CA TYR A 22 -19.52 14.08 2.59
C TYR A 22 -18.82 15.14 1.73
N PRO A 23 -19.38 15.52 0.56
CA PRO A 23 -18.82 16.61 -0.23
C PRO A 23 -18.99 17.91 0.57
N ASP A 24 -17.89 18.59 0.89
CA ASP A 24 -17.91 19.81 1.68
C ASP A 24 -18.51 20.98 0.87
N ILE A 25 -19.51 21.69 1.42
CA ILE A 25 -20.13 22.89 0.80
C ILE A 25 -19.21 24.13 0.97
N SER A 26 -18.17 24.04 1.79
CA SER A 26 -17.33 25.16 2.22
C SER A 26 -16.27 25.62 1.19
N SER A 27 -16.00 24.87 0.13
CA SER A 27 -15.12 25.28 -0.98
C SER A 27 -15.82 26.11 -2.06
N TYR A 28 -17.15 26.26 -2.01
CA TYR A 28 -17.93 27.01 -3.00
C TYR A 28 -17.95 28.54 -2.78
N LYS A 29 -17.33 29.05 -1.70
CA LYS A 29 -17.26 30.49 -1.40
C LYS A 29 -15.83 30.91 -1.04
N GLY A 30 -14.96 31.04 -2.04
CA GLY A 30 -13.64 31.63 -1.88
C GLY A 30 -12.90 31.76 -3.21
N GLU A 31 -12.96 32.97 -3.78
CA GLU A 31 -12.13 33.56 -4.85
C GLU A 31 -11.67 32.67 -6.02
N ALA A 32 -12.26 32.95 -7.18
CA ALA A 32 -11.79 32.52 -8.48
C ALA A 32 -10.30 32.84 -8.67
N THR A 33 -9.47 31.80 -8.68
CA THR A 33 -8.17 31.82 -9.35
C THR A 33 -8.18 30.68 -10.38
N ASN A 34 -7.90 31.04 -11.64
CA ASN A 34 -8.04 30.18 -12.81
C ASN A 34 -7.10 28.97 -12.75
N TYR A 35 -7.58 27.83 -12.24
CA TYR A 35 -7.15 26.49 -12.66
C TYR A 35 -8.35 25.55 -12.48
N GLU A 36 -8.85 25.01 -13.60
CA GLU A 36 -10.00 24.10 -13.64
C GLU A 36 -9.69 22.82 -12.85
N HIS A 37 -10.36 22.67 -11.71
CA HIS A 37 -10.32 21.49 -10.84
C HIS A 37 -11.63 20.70 -11.01
N GLU A 38 -11.86 20.12 -12.19
CA GLU A 38 -12.97 19.20 -12.42
C GLU A 38 -12.56 17.76 -12.08
N SER A 39 -12.55 17.38 -10.80
CA SER A 39 -12.56 15.96 -10.39
C SER A 39 -13.81 15.55 -9.60
N LEU A 40 -14.78 16.47 -9.49
CA LEU A 40 -16.11 16.23 -8.89
C LEU A 40 -17.27 16.74 -9.76
N GLU A 41 -17.01 17.51 -10.83
CA GLU A 41 -18.06 18.11 -11.68
C GLU A 41 -18.79 17.09 -12.58
N SER A 42 -18.15 15.97 -12.94
CA SER A 42 -18.78 14.96 -13.80
C SER A 42 -19.92 14.18 -13.11
N ILE A 43 -20.05 14.29 -11.79
CA ILE A 43 -21.07 13.57 -11.01
C ILE A 43 -22.37 14.40 -10.82
N ILE A 44 -22.35 15.71 -11.05
CA ILE A 44 -23.42 16.64 -10.60
C ILE A 44 -24.31 17.19 -11.75
N LYS A 45 -24.14 16.75 -13.00
CA LYS A 45 -24.91 17.34 -14.13
C LYS A 45 -26.37 16.88 -14.31
N ASP A 46 -26.96 16.16 -13.36
CA ASP A 46 -28.39 15.81 -13.39
C ASP A 46 -29.06 15.99 -12.01
N SER A 47 -29.41 17.22 -11.64
CA SER A 47 -30.57 17.42 -10.77
C SER A 47 -31.10 18.85 -10.83
N ASP A 48 -32.34 18.94 -11.29
CA ASP A 48 -33.22 20.10 -11.30
C ASP A 48 -33.40 20.70 -9.89
N GLN A 49 -33.65 22.00 -9.83
CA GLN A 49 -33.65 22.79 -8.61
C GLN A 49 -34.79 22.43 -7.63
N SER A 50 -34.48 21.68 -6.56
CA SER A 50 -35.11 21.86 -5.23
C SER A 50 -34.32 21.11 -4.15
N SER A 51 -33.84 21.82 -3.12
CA SER A 51 -33.23 21.29 -1.88
C SER A 51 -32.32 20.07 -2.05
N THR A 52 -31.14 20.26 -2.65
CA THR A 52 -30.14 19.20 -2.80
C THR A 52 -29.38 18.98 -1.49
N GLU A 53 -29.92 18.13 -0.60
CA GLU A 53 -29.05 17.41 0.35
C GLU A 53 -28.03 16.62 -0.47
N LEU A 54 -26.76 17.01 -0.37
CA LEU A 54 -25.67 16.30 -1.04
C LEU A 54 -25.63 14.87 -0.49
N LYS A 55 -25.91 13.89 -1.35
CA LYS A 55 -25.83 12.48 -0.97
C LYS A 55 -24.37 12.13 -0.65
N PRO A 56 -24.09 11.44 0.47
CA PRO A 56 -22.74 11.00 0.77
C PRO A 56 -22.25 10.00 -0.27
N ILE A 57 -20.97 10.10 -0.61
CA ILE A 57 -20.28 9.09 -1.42
C ILE A 57 -19.96 7.91 -0.50
N ILE A 58 -20.54 6.74 -0.81
CA ILE A 58 -20.40 5.54 0.01
C ILE A 58 -19.10 4.81 -0.33
N VAL A 59 -18.25 4.59 0.67
CA VAL A 59 -17.11 3.68 0.58
C VAL A 59 -17.58 2.29 1.01
N LYS A 60 -17.66 1.38 0.05
CA LYS A 60 -18.11 0.01 0.28
C LYS A 60 -16.98 -0.84 0.86
N SER A 61 -17.36 -1.84 1.64
CA SER A 61 -16.51 -2.96 2.03
C SER A 61 -17.00 -4.26 1.41
N TYR A 62 -16.07 -5.16 1.10
CA TYR A 62 -16.38 -6.51 0.66
C TYR A 62 -15.56 -7.50 1.48
N THR A 63 -16.23 -8.36 2.23
CA THR A 63 -15.60 -9.40 3.04
C THR A 63 -15.75 -10.76 2.35
N MET A 64 -14.63 -11.32 1.92
CA MET A 64 -14.54 -12.65 1.30
C MET A 64 -14.14 -13.68 2.37
N ILE A 65 -14.92 -14.75 2.50
CA ILE A 65 -14.71 -15.81 3.50
C ILE A 65 -14.69 -17.16 2.80
N ASN A 66 -13.71 -18.02 3.09
CA ASN A 66 -13.69 -19.40 2.61
C ASN A 66 -13.90 -20.42 3.74
N ASN A 67 -14.08 -21.69 3.36
CA ASN A 67 -14.34 -22.78 4.31
C ASN A 67 -13.15 -23.12 5.23
N ASN A 68 -11.95 -22.59 4.96
CA ASN A 68 -10.75 -22.77 5.76
C ASN A 68 -10.56 -21.65 6.80
N ARG A 69 -11.61 -20.85 7.07
CA ARG A 69 -11.58 -19.71 8.01
C ARG A 69 -10.60 -18.61 7.61
N MET A 70 -10.27 -18.50 6.32
CA MET A 70 -9.66 -17.29 5.77
C MET A 70 -10.76 -16.24 5.58
N GLU A 71 -10.48 -15.02 6.03
CA GLU A 71 -11.35 -13.86 5.85
C GLU A 71 -10.51 -12.69 5.34
N VAL A 72 -10.94 -12.08 4.24
CA VAL A 72 -10.28 -10.93 3.63
C VAL A 72 -11.30 -9.83 3.42
N THR A 73 -11.06 -8.63 3.95
CA THR A 73 -11.91 -7.47 3.71
C THR A 73 -11.17 -6.46 2.84
N VAL A 74 -11.78 -6.08 1.72
CA VAL A 74 -11.34 -5.00 0.83
C VAL A 74 -12.32 -3.84 0.85
N ILE A 75 -11.84 -2.62 0.61
CA ILE A 75 -12.69 -1.42 0.51
C ILE A 75 -12.47 -0.70 -0.82
N THR A 76 -13.47 0.06 -1.26
CA THR A 76 -13.39 0.79 -2.54
C THR A 76 -12.42 1.98 -2.53
N TRP A 77 -12.09 2.52 -1.35
CA TRP A 77 -11.03 3.52 -1.23
C TRP A 77 -9.66 2.88 -1.42
N GLY A 78 -8.95 3.30 -2.47
CA GLY A 78 -7.63 2.81 -2.84
C GLY A 78 -7.58 1.34 -3.27
N ALA A 79 -8.73 0.72 -3.50
CA ALA A 79 -8.86 -0.73 -3.65
C ALA A 79 -8.09 -1.49 -2.55
N SER A 80 -8.31 -1.09 -1.29
CA SER A 80 -7.42 -1.46 -0.18
C SER A 80 -7.84 -2.72 0.55
N ILE A 81 -6.89 -3.60 0.89
CA ILE A 81 -7.08 -4.67 1.88
C ILE A 81 -6.96 -4.06 3.28
N VAL A 82 -8.06 -4.10 4.04
CA VAL A 82 -8.12 -3.54 5.40
C VAL A 82 -8.04 -4.59 6.50
N SER A 83 -8.37 -5.85 6.19
CA SER A 83 -8.26 -6.98 7.10
C SER A 83 -7.94 -8.25 6.33
N LEU A 84 -7.07 -9.08 6.90
CA LEU A 84 -6.73 -10.40 6.38
C LEU A 84 -6.50 -11.33 7.56
N LYS A 85 -7.51 -12.13 7.90
CA LYS A 85 -7.47 -13.07 9.00
C LYS A 85 -7.14 -14.47 8.49
N CYS A 86 -6.15 -15.10 9.12
CA CYS A 86 -5.78 -16.46 8.79
C CYS A 86 -5.49 -17.31 10.05
N PRO A 87 -5.88 -18.60 10.05
CA PRO A 87 -5.60 -19.50 11.17
C PRO A 87 -4.10 -19.73 11.38
N ASP A 88 -3.70 -19.88 12.64
CA ASP A 88 -2.41 -20.43 13.02
C ASP A 88 -2.44 -21.98 13.12
N LYS A 89 -1.34 -22.59 13.56
CA LYS A 89 -1.22 -24.04 13.75
C LYS A 89 -2.12 -24.63 14.84
N PHE A 90 -2.76 -23.79 15.66
CA PHE A 90 -3.72 -24.18 16.69
C PHE A 90 -5.17 -23.88 16.25
N GLY A 91 -5.35 -23.33 15.05
CA GLY A 91 -6.66 -22.95 14.51
C GLY A 91 -7.14 -21.55 14.92
N CYS A 92 -6.33 -20.78 15.65
CA CYS A 92 -6.66 -19.42 16.06
C CYS A 92 -6.49 -18.46 14.89
N SER A 93 -7.60 -17.84 14.47
CA SER A 93 -7.61 -16.85 13.38
C SER A 93 -7.24 -15.47 13.92
N THR A 94 -6.25 -14.82 13.31
CA THR A 94 -5.80 -13.46 13.67
C THR A 94 -5.63 -12.65 12.41
N ASP A 95 -5.95 -11.36 12.48
CA ASP A 95 -5.67 -10.42 11.40
C ASP A 95 -4.17 -10.13 11.34
N ILE A 96 -3.57 -10.42 10.19
CA ILE A 96 -2.11 -10.37 9.98
C ILE A 96 -1.67 -9.20 9.11
N VAL A 97 -2.57 -8.29 8.73
CA VAL A 97 -2.21 -7.07 7.99
C VAL A 97 -2.45 -5.84 8.85
N LEU A 98 -1.57 -4.85 8.72
CA LEU A 98 -1.77 -3.53 9.31
C LEU A 98 -2.94 -2.82 8.61
N GLY A 99 -3.57 -1.90 9.32
CA GLY A 99 -4.64 -1.06 8.78
C GLY A 99 -5.27 -0.18 9.84
N PHE A 100 -6.39 0.43 9.51
CA PHE A 100 -7.17 1.29 10.39
C PHE A 100 -8.61 0.78 10.52
N ASP A 101 -9.30 1.18 11.58
CA ASP A 101 -10.72 0.83 11.79
C ASP A 101 -11.67 1.81 11.09
N ASP A 102 -11.18 2.98 10.66
CA ASP A 102 -12.01 4.07 10.13
C ASP A 102 -11.49 4.63 8.79
N LEU A 103 -12.43 5.11 7.98
CA LEU A 103 -12.14 5.70 6.66
C LEU A 103 -11.28 6.97 6.74
N LYS A 104 -11.45 7.80 7.77
CA LYS A 104 -10.72 9.08 7.91
C LYS A 104 -9.22 8.84 8.02
N SER A 105 -8.82 7.79 8.75
CA SER A 105 -7.43 7.36 8.86
C SER A 105 -6.85 6.88 7.53
N TYR A 106 -7.61 6.12 6.73
CA TYR A 106 -7.19 5.72 5.38
C TYR A 106 -7.04 6.90 4.41
N MET A 107 -7.91 7.91 4.51
CA MET A 107 -7.89 9.10 3.65
C MET A 107 -6.77 10.09 4.03
N ASN A 108 -6.30 10.05 5.28
CA ASN A 108 -5.31 11.01 5.77
C ASN A 108 -3.89 10.63 5.31
N PRO A 109 -3.22 11.44 4.46
CA PRO A 109 -1.87 11.15 3.95
C PRO A 109 -0.77 11.13 5.01
N VAL A 110 -0.97 11.81 6.14
CA VAL A 110 -0.03 11.81 7.26
C VAL A 110 -0.12 10.50 8.04
N LEU A 111 -1.33 9.95 8.19
CA LEU A 111 -1.57 8.71 8.95
C LEU A 111 -1.35 7.46 8.11
N ASN A 112 -1.74 7.52 6.83
CA ASN A 112 -1.68 6.39 5.93
C ASN A 112 -0.62 6.59 4.85
N PRO A 113 0.61 6.07 5.05
CA PRO A 113 1.67 6.03 4.04
C PRO A 113 1.44 4.88 3.04
N PHE A 114 0.23 4.81 2.44
CA PHE A 114 -0.17 3.79 1.45
C PHE A 114 -0.31 2.35 2.00
N ILE A 115 -0.66 2.19 3.28
CA ILE A 115 -0.90 0.88 3.89
C ILE A 115 -2.12 0.22 3.24
N GLY A 116 -1.91 -0.97 2.68
CA GLY A 116 -2.97 -1.87 2.24
C GLY A 116 -3.59 -1.55 0.89
N CYS A 117 -3.22 -0.45 0.24
CA CYS A 117 -3.83 0.02 -1.00
C CYS A 117 -3.10 -0.45 -2.28
N VAL A 118 -3.77 -0.32 -3.42
CA VAL A 118 -3.14 -0.46 -4.74
C VAL A 118 -2.24 0.74 -5.02
N LEU A 119 -1.02 0.48 -5.47
CA LEU A 119 -0.01 1.48 -5.78
C LEU A 119 0.00 1.73 -7.29
N GLY A 120 -0.15 2.98 -7.71
CA GLY A 120 -0.16 3.36 -9.13
C GLY A 120 -0.51 4.84 -9.33
N ARG A 121 -0.38 5.44 -10.52
CA ARG A 121 -0.14 4.78 -11.83
C ARG A 121 1.22 4.08 -11.94
N CYS A 122 2.25 4.60 -11.30
CA CYS A 122 3.53 3.91 -11.11
C CYS A 122 3.89 3.74 -9.63
N ALA A 123 4.02 2.49 -9.21
CA ALA A 123 4.54 2.11 -7.90
C ALA A 123 6.03 2.44 -7.78
N ASN A 124 6.44 2.70 -6.54
CA ASN A 124 7.78 3.13 -6.17
C ASN A 124 8.17 4.49 -6.77
N ARG A 125 9.47 4.82 -6.75
CA ARG A 125 9.98 6.16 -7.03
C ARG A 125 10.32 6.37 -8.51
N ILE A 126 10.07 7.60 -8.97
CA ILE A 126 10.58 8.15 -10.24
C ILE A 126 11.48 9.34 -9.90
N ARG A 127 12.72 9.28 -10.36
CA ARG A 127 13.76 10.27 -10.08
C ARG A 127 13.34 11.64 -10.58
N ASN A 128 13.49 12.63 -9.70
CA ASN A 128 13.13 14.04 -9.94
C ASN A 128 11.67 14.27 -10.36
N GLY A 129 10.80 13.27 -10.21
CA GLY A 129 9.45 13.31 -10.75
C GLY A 129 9.40 13.50 -12.25
N CYS A 130 10.43 13.10 -13.00
CA CYS A 130 10.49 13.35 -14.45
C CYS A 130 10.84 12.09 -15.24
N PHE A 131 10.33 12.03 -16.46
CA PHE A 131 10.71 11.04 -17.46
C PHE A 131 10.48 11.57 -18.87
N SER A 132 10.97 10.84 -19.87
CA SER A 132 10.82 11.21 -21.28
C SER A 132 10.28 10.04 -22.11
N ILE A 133 9.38 10.34 -23.05
CA ILE A 133 8.91 9.39 -24.07
C ILE A 133 9.08 10.06 -25.43
N LYS A 134 9.86 9.45 -26.33
CA LYS A 134 10.12 9.98 -27.70
C LYS A 134 10.47 11.48 -27.70
N ASP A 135 11.45 11.85 -26.88
CA ASP A 135 11.97 13.21 -26.71
C ASP A 135 10.99 14.24 -26.10
N LYS A 136 9.77 13.82 -25.72
CA LYS A 136 8.85 14.64 -24.93
C LYS A 136 9.08 14.38 -23.45
N ASN A 137 9.35 15.45 -22.70
CA ASN A 137 9.50 15.41 -21.25
C ASN A 137 8.15 15.54 -20.55
N TYR A 138 8.00 14.79 -19.47
CA TYR A 138 6.84 14.81 -18.59
C TYR A 138 7.33 15.06 -17.16
N GLU A 139 6.65 15.98 -16.48
CA GLU A 139 6.87 16.27 -15.07
C GLU A 139 5.65 15.76 -14.29
N LEU A 140 5.93 15.00 -13.24
CA LEU A 140 4.99 14.38 -12.35
C LEU A 140 4.98 15.13 -11.02
N THR A 141 3.87 15.00 -10.28
CA THR A 141 3.77 15.54 -8.92
C THR A 141 4.90 15.03 -8.04
N LYS A 142 5.60 15.92 -7.34
CA LYS A 142 6.66 15.52 -6.39
C LYS A 142 6.07 15.45 -4.99
N ASN A 143 5.92 14.24 -4.48
CA ASN A 143 5.30 13.93 -3.19
C ASN A 143 6.24 13.20 -2.22
N ASP A 144 7.50 13.00 -2.60
CA ASP A 144 8.56 12.46 -1.73
C ASP A 144 9.85 13.24 -1.98
N ASN A 145 10.02 14.34 -1.24
CA ASN A 145 11.06 15.34 -1.49
C ASN A 145 11.01 15.85 -2.95
N ASN A 146 12.10 15.72 -3.70
CA ASN A 146 12.16 16.09 -5.11
C ASN A 146 11.71 14.94 -6.03
N HIS A 147 11.19 13.84 -5.50
CA HIS A 147 10.85 12.65 -6.26
C HIS A 147 9.34 12.41 -6.28
N HIS A 148 8.92 11.61 -7.25
CA HIS A 148 7.56 11.13 -7.35
C HIS A 148 7.50 9.71 -6.78
N ILE A 149 6.52 9.40 -5.94
CA ILE A 149 6.34 8.06 -5.36
C ILE A 149 4.88 7.61 -5.44
N HIS A 150 4.69 6.32 -5.75
CA HIS A 150 3.39 5.62 -5.68
C HIS A 150 2.25 6.32 -6.44
N GLY A 151 2.57 6.97 -7.56
CA GLY A 151 1.59 7.64 -8.41
C GLY A 151 1.25 9.07 -8.03
N GLY A 152 1.89 9.64 -7.00
CA GLY A 152 1.76 11.05 -6.65
C GLY A 152 0.85 11.29 -5.44
N THR A 153 0.42 12.54 -5.28
CA THR A 153 -0.34 12.99 -4.09
C THR A 153 -1.71 12.33 -4.04
N ASN A 154 -2.35 12.12 -5.18
CA ASN A 154 -3.66 11.48 -5.33
C ASN A 154 -3.56 10.24 -6.23
N GLY A 155 -2.47 9.47 -6.12
CA GLY A 155 -2.31 8.21 -6.84
C GLY A 155 -3.43 7.20 -6.54
N PHE A 156 -3.41 6.06 -7.23
CA PHE A 156 -4.48 5.04 -7.23
C PHE A 156 -4.95 4.60 -5.84
N GLY A 157 -4.05 4.58 -4.86
CA GLY A 157 -4.33 4.22 -3.47
C GLY A 157 -5.12 5.27 -2.67
N ARG A 158 -5.38 6.44 -3.27
CA ARG A 158 -6.09 7.59 -2.66
C ARG A 158 -7.32 8.01 -3.46
N GLN A 159 -7.82 7.09 -4.27
CA GLN A 159 -8.99 7.30 -5.12
C GLN A 159 -10.13 6.37 -4.70
N ILE A 160 -11.36 6.77 -4.99
CA ILE A 160 -12.50 5.87 -4.85
C ILE A 160 -12.69 5.06 -6.14
N TRP A 161 -12.75 3.74 -6.01
CA TRP A 161 -12.92 2.84 -7.13
C TRP A 161 -14.39 2.44 -7.30
N ASN A 162 -14.88 2.45 -8.53
CA ASN A 162 -16.14 1.81 -8.87
C ASN A 162 -16.01 0.30 -8.63
N SER A 163 -17.07 -0.35 -8.15
CA SER A 163 -16.98 -1.77 -7.78
C SER A 163 -18.27 -2.53 -8.04
N HIS A 164 -18.10 -3.82 -8.33
CA HIS A 164 -19.18 -4.80 -8.40
C HIS A 164 -18.64 -6.19 -8.05
N ILE A 165 -19.56 -7.10 -7.73
CA ILE A 165 -19.25 -8.53 -7.58
C ILE A 165 -19.45 -9.18 -8.95
N ASP A 166 -18.45 -9.93 -9.40
CA ASP A 166 -18.47 -10.71 -10.63
C ASP A 166 -18.04 -12.15 -10.29
N ASP A 167 -19.00 -13.07 -10.35
CA ASP A 167 -18.89 -14.42 -9.81
C ASP A 167 -18.31 -14.44 -8.37
N CYS A 168 -17.18 -15.13 -8.18
CA CYS A 168 -16.49 -15.27 -6.89
C CYS A 168 -15.43 -14.18 -6.69
N SER A 169 -15.57 -13.02 -7.33
CA SER A 169 -14.58 -11.96 -7.29
C SER A 169 -15.19 -10.60 -7.03
N VAL A 170 -14.42 -9.75 -6.36
CA VAL A 170 -14.71 -8.33 -6.25
C VAL A 170 -13.89 -7.62 -7.32
N VAL A 171 -14.56 -6.97 -8.26
CA VAL A 171 -13.92 -6.22 -9.34
C VAL A 171 -14.04 -4.74 -9.03
N MET A 172 -12.91 -4.05 -9.08
CA MET A 172 -12.81 -2.61 -8.87
C MET A 172 -12.20 -1.95 -10.10
N SER A 173 -12.73 -0.81 -10.53
CA SER A 173 -12.21 -0.04 -11.66
C SER A 173 -12.07 1.44 -11.34
N TYR A 174 -11.02 2.05 -11.84
CA TYR A 174 -10.74 3.48 -11.73
C TYR A 174 -10.27 4.03 -13.08
N LEU A 175 -10.84 5.15 -13.51
CA LEU A 175 -10.39 5.90 -14.68
C LEU A 175 -9.50 7.04 -14.20
N SER A 176 -8.21 6.90 -14.46
CA SER A 176 -7.21 7.93 -14.26
C SER A 176 -7.18 8.80 -15.51
N GLU A 177 -7.59 10.06 -15.40
CA GLU A 177 -7.73 10.94 -16.57
C GLU A 177 -6.38 11.28 -17.23
N ASP A 178 -6.42 11.81 -18.46
CA ASP A 178 -5.23 12.35 -19.12
C ASP A 178 -4.69 13.55 -18.34
N GLY A 179 -3.41 13.51 -17.99
CA GLY A 179 -2.75 14.55 -17.20
C GLY A 179 -2.84 14.35 -15.68
N GLU A 180 -3.58 13.35 -15.19
CA GLU A 180 -3.67 13.06 -13.75
C GLU A 180 -2.25 12.84 -13.18
N GLU A 181 -1.90 13.60 -12.13
CA GLU A 181 -0.57 13.60 -11.48
C GLU A 181 0.62 13.83 -12.44
N GLY A 182 0.36 14.39 -13.63
CA GLY A 182 1.32 14.66 -14.69
C GLY A 182 1.50 13.54 -15.73
N TYR A 183 0.78 12.42 -15.60
CA TYR A 183 0.91 11.30 -16.53
C TYR A 183 0.12 11.53 -17.83
N PRO A 184 0.69 11.24 -19.02
CA PRO A 184 -0.04 11.33 -20.28
C PRO A 184 -1.03 10.19 -20.46
N GLY A 185 -2.12 10.46 -21.18
CA GLY A 185 -3.15 9.49 -21.53
C GLY A 185 -4.06 9.14 -20.37
N ALA A 186 -5.35 9.00 -20.67
CA ALA A 186 -6.28 8.40 -19.75
C ALA A 186 -5.93 6.90 -19.60
N VAL A 187 -6.03 6.37 -18.38
CA VAL A 187 -5.78 4.97 -18.05
C VAL A 187 -7.00 4.42 -17.31
N LEU A 188 -7.65 3.43 -17.92
CA LEU A 188 -8.64 2.62 -17.21
C LEU A 188 -7.90 1.48 -16.51
N ALA A 189 -7.82 1.56 -15.18
CA ALA A 189 -7.24 0.53 -14.33
C ALA A 189 -8.36 -0.35 -13.75
N THR A 190 -8.10 -1.65 -13.63
CA THR A 190 -9.02 -2.63 -13.04
C THR A 190 -8.25 -3.56 -12.12
N VAL A 191 -8.81 -3.83 -10.94
CA VAL A 191 -8.27 -4.76 -9.96
C VAL A 191 -9.35 -5.78 -9.59
N ARG A 192 -9.04 -7.06 -9.75
CA ARG A 192 -9.93 -8.17 -9.38
C ARG A 192 -9.34 -8.90 -8.19
N PHE A 193 -10.08 -8.94 -7.08
CA PHE A 193 -9.75 -9.74 -5.91
C PHE A 193 -10.57 -11.02 -5.90
N LYS A 194 -9.90 -12.15 -5.69
CA LYS A 194 -10.53 -13.46 -5.57
C LYS A 194 -9.89 -14.26 -4.46
N LEU A 195 -10.68 -14.62 -3.46
CA LEU A 195 -10.29 -15.62 -2.47
C LEU A 195 -10.66 -17.01 -3.01
N THR A 196 -9.74 -17.95 -2.91
CA THR A 196 -9.92 -19.33 -3.37
C THR A 196 -10.07 -20.29 -2.18
N LEU A 197 -10.49 -21.53 -2.45
CA LEU A 197 -10.64 -22.56 -1.43
C LEU A 197 -9.28 -22.99 -0.84
N ASP A 198 -8.20 -22.98 -1.60
CA ASP A 198 -6.86 -23.37 -1.15
C ASP A 198 -6.06 -22.19 -0.56
N ASN A 199 -6.78 -21.22 0.04
CA ASN A 199 -6.24 -20.07 0.76
C ASN A 199 -5.33 -19.16 -0.08
N LYS A 200 -5.59 -19.06 -1.38
CA LYS A 200 -4.98 -18.04 -2.23
C LYS A 200 -5.89 -16.82 -2.33
N LEU A 201 -5.33 -15.65 -2.05
CA LEU A 201 -5.88 -14.37 -2.46
C LEU A 201 -5.19 -13.99 -3.78
N GLU A 202 -5.93 -14.11 -4.87
CA GLU A 202 -5.52 -13.70 -6.22
C GLU A 202 -5.92 -12.24 -6.43
N ILE A 203 -4.97 -11.43 -6.91
CA ILE A 203 -5.12 -10.01 -7.22
C ILE A 203 -4.66 -9.81 -8.66
N HIS A 204 -5.61 -9.61 -9.57
CA HIS A 204 -5.32 -9.38 -10.98
C HIS A 204 -5.48 -7.90 -11.29
N MET A 205 -4.36 -7.25 -11.63
CA MET A 205 -4.31 -5.85 -12.01
C MET A 205 -4.20 -5.76 -13.54
N ARG A 206 -5.10 -4.99 -14.15
CA ARG A 206 -5.15 -4.75 -15.59
C ARG A 206 -5.27 -3.26 -15.86
N ALA A 207 -4.71 -2.82 -16.98
CA ALA A 207 -4.92 -1.45 -17.43
C ALA A 207 -4.77 -1.29 -18.94
N THR A 208 -5.52 -0.34 -19.49
CA THR A 208 -5.45 0.11 -20.88
C THR A 208 -5.33 1.62 -20.94
N THR A 209 -4.77 2.16 -22.02
CA THR A 209 -4.53 3.60 -22.14
C THR A 209 -4.97 4.20 -23.47
N SER A 210 -5.36 5.48 -23.45
CA SER A 210 -5.69 6.25 -24.65
C SER A 210 -4.48 6.85 -25.37
N LYS A 211 -3.34 7.06 -24.67
CA LYS A 211 -2.07 7.57 -25.24
C LYS A 211 -0.90 6.76 -24.68
N THR A 212 0.27 6.87 -25.29
CA THR A 212 1.47 6.23 -24.72
C THR A 212 1.75 6.83 -23.33
N THR A 213 1.84 5.96 -22.31
CA THR A 213 2.11 6.32 -20.91
C THR A 213 3.10 5.36 -20.28
N ILE A 214 3.52 5.64 -19.05
CA ILE A 214 4.12 4.64 -18.16
C ILE A 214 3.10 4.06 -17.20
N ILE A 215 3.32 2.80 -16.80
CA ILE A 215 2.50 2.11 -15.80
C ILE A 215 3.32 1.07 -15.04
N ASN A 216 3.08 0.97 -13.74
CA ASN A 216 3.64 -0.05 -12.86
C ASN A 216 2.71 -0.18 -11.66
N MET A 217 1.80 -1.16 -11.66
CA MET A 217 0.86 -1.35 -10.54
C MET A 217 1.40 -2.37 -9.54
N SER A 218 1.17 -2.16 -8.25
CA SER A 218 1.49 -3.12 -7.18
C SER A 218 0.51 -3.01 -6.02
N HIS A 219 0.74 -3.75 -4.93
CA HIS A 219 -0.14 -3.76 -3.75
C HIS A 219 0.65 -3.54 -2.45
N GLY A 220 0.28 -2.51 -1.69
CA GLY A 220 1.01 -2.01 -0.51
C GLY A 220 0.64 -2.65 0.83
N SER A 221 0.28 -3.94 0.87
CA SER A 221 -0.04 -4.60 2.14
C SER A 221 1.19 -4.70 3.04
N LEU A 222 1.01 -4.39 4.33
CA LEU A 222 1.99 -4.61 5.39
C LEU A 222 1.54 -5.77 6.27
N PHE A 223 2.36 -6.81 6.36
CA PHE A 223 2.10 -8.06 7.03
C PHE A 223 2.88 -8.18 8.34
N ASN A 224 2.25 -8.79 9.33
CA ASN A 224 2.91 -9.43 10.46
C ASN A 224 2.17 -10.74 10.76
N LEU A 225 2.79 -11.87 10.43
CA LEU A 225 2.16 -13.20 10.54
C LEU A 225 1.96 -13.66 12.00
N ALA A 226 2.47 -12.92 12.98
CA ALA A 226 2.11 -13.11 14.38
C ALA A 226 0.76 -12.44 14.73
N GLY A 227 0.36 -11.42 13.98
CA GLY A 227 -0.80 -10.56 14.21
C GLY A 227 -0.42 -9.10 13.93
N HIS A 228 -1.37 -8.28 13.48
CA HIS A 228 -1.08 -6.87 13.12
C HIS A 228 -0.55 -6.02 14.29
N ASP A 229 -0.89 -6.39 15.52
CA ASP A 229 -0.52 -5.73 16.77
C ASP A 229 0.72 -6.34 17.44
N ALA A 230 1.32 -7.36 16.83
CA ALA A 230 2.42 -8.13 17.43
C ALA A 230 3.75 -7.37 17.51
N GLY A 231 3.89 -6.28 16.75
CA GLY A 231 5.02 -5.36 16.85
C GLY A 231 6.36 -5.91 16.34
N GLU A 232 7.41 -5.14 16.58
CA GLU A 232 8.76 -5.40 16.07
C GLU A 232 9.38 -6.69 16.61
N ILE A 233 9.14 -7.00 17.88
CA ILE A 233 9.70 -8.19 18.54
C ILE A 233 9.27 -9.46 17.79
N GLU A 234 8.01 -9.53 17.35
CA GLU A 234 7.52 -10.66 16.57
C GLU A 234 7.87 -10.53 15.08
N LEU A 235 7.96 -9.32 14.52
CA LEU A 235 8.48 -9.14 13.14
C LEU A 235 9.86 -9.80 13.00
N ARG A 236 10.77 -9.52 13.93
CA ARG A 236 12.14 -10.04 13.91
C ARG A 236 12.22 -11.58 13.92
N LYS A 237 11.15 -12.26 14.33
CA LYS A 237 11.03 -13.73 14.35
C LYS A 237 10.57 -14.34 13.02
N HIS A 238 10.32 -13.53 12.00
CA HIS A 238 9.94 -14.00 10.67
C HIS A 238 11.16 -14.52 9.92
N LYS A 239 11.01 -15.69 9.30
CA LYS A 239 11.94 -16.21 8.30
C LYS A 239 11.49 -15.78 6.91
N ILE A 240 12.37 -15.16 6.15
CA ILE A 240 12.10 -14.65 4.80
C ILE A 240 13.00 -15.37 3.80
N LEU A 241 12.40 -15.84 2.71
CA LEU A 241 13.07 -16.33 1.51
C LEU A 241 12.58 -15.54 0.30
N LEU A 242 13.49 -15.06 -0.54
CA LEU A 242 13.21 -14.40 -1.81
C LEU A 242 13.84 -15.19 -2.96
N ASN A 243 13.07 -15.47 -4.01
CA ASN A 243 13.57 -16.10 -5.23
C ASN A 243 14.24 -15.07 -6.16
N CYS A 244 15.32 -14.46 -5.66
CA CYS A 244 15.99 -13.36 -6.32
C CYS A 244 17.51 -13.55 -6.22
N ASP A 245 18.22 -13.55 -7.34
CA ASP A 245 19.69 -13.66 -7.38
C ASP A 245 20.39 -12.29 -7.51
N ARG A 246 19.62 -11.24 -7.77
CA ARG A 246 20.08 -9.86 -7.96
C ARG A 246 19.15 -8.85 -7.28
N TRP A 247 19.63 -7.62 -7.16
CA TRP A 247 18.85 -6.47 -6.68
C TRP A 247 19.27 -5.20 -7.42
N THR A 248 18.38 -4.21 -7.47
CA THR A 248 18.68 -2.88 -8.03
C THR A 248 19.32 -2.05 -6.93
N PHE A 249 20.61 -1.74 -7.10
CA PHE A 249 21.40 -1.03 -6.12
C PHE A 249 20.92 0.42 -5.98
N SER A 250 20.55 0.81 -4.76
CA SER A 250 20.38 2.20 -4.32
C SER A 250 21.56 2.57 -3.42
N ASP A 251 22.05 3.80 -3.52
CA ASP A 251 22.97 4.31 -2.51
C ASP A 251 22.19 4.60 -1.21
N TYR A 252 22.86 4.65 -0.06
CA TYR A 252 22.16 4.82 1.22
C TYR A 252 21.69 6.27 1.46
N SER A 253 22.13 7.22 0.61
CA SER A 253 21.74 8.62 0.66
C SER A 253 20.46 8.92 -0.12
N ASP A 254 20.11 8.11 -1.10
CA ASP A 254 18.96 8.25 -1.97
C ASP A 254 18.23 6.90 -2.10
N SER A 255 16.93 6.91 -1.84
CA SER A 255 16.11 5.69 -1.88
C SER A 255 15.77 5.26 -3.31
N ILE A 256 16.28 5.96 -4.33
CA ILE A 256 16.14 5.61 -5.74
C ILE A 256 17.35 4.78 -6.20
N PRO A 257 17.13 3.68 -6.95
CA PRO A 257 18.23 2.95 -7.56
C PRO A 257 19.15 3.83 -8.41
N THR A 258 20.43 3.50 -8.43
CA THR A 258 21.44 4.16 -9.29
C THR A 258 21.37 3.67 -10.74
N GLY A 259 20.59 2.62 -11.01
CA GLY A 259 20.54 1.88 -12.27
C GLY A 259 21.42 0.63 -12.28
N ALA A 260 22.33 0.46 -11.32
CA ALA A 260 23.16 -0.73 -11.24
C ALA A 260 22.37 -1.95 -10.72
N ILE A 261 22.60 -3.12 -11.33
CA ILE A 261 22.07 -4.40 -10.88
C ILE A 261 23.22 -5.20 -10.28
N ARG A 262 23.08 -5.66 -9.03
CA ARG A 262 24.13 -6.39 -8.30
C ARG A 262 23.64 -7.78 -7.90
N GLY A 263 24.56 -8.75 -7.89
CA GLY A 263 24.28 -10.07 -7.32
C GLY A 263 24.07 -9.99 -5.81
N VAL A 264 23.19 -10.84 -5.27
CA VAL A 264 22.96 -10.89 -3.81
C VAL A 264 23.98 -11.78 -3.08
N GLY A 265 24.63 -12.70 -3.79
CA GLY A 265 25.50 -13.73 -3.20
C GLY A 265 26.61 -13.17 -2.31
N GLY A 266 26.70 -13.68 -1.08
CA GLY A 266 27.71 -13.25 -0.11
C GLY A 266 27.44 -11.88 0.53
N THR A 267 26.26 -11.29 0.33
CA THR A 267 25.87 -10.00 0.91
C THR A 267 24.70 -10.15 1.88
N VAL A 268 24.40 -9.10 2.65
CA VAL A 268 23.19 -9.03 3.51
C VAL A 268 21.88 -9.09 2.72
N MET A 269 21.95 -8.93 1.39
CA MET A 269 20.83 -9.04 0.46
C MET A 269 20.56 -10.50 0.06
N ASP A 270 21.39 -11.47 0.46
CA ASP A 270 21.20 -12.89 0.12
C ASP A 270 20.09 -13.54 0.94
N LEU A 271 18.85 -13.37 0.47
CA LEU A 271 17.65 -13.98 1.02
C LEU A 271 17.20 -15.23 0.23
N ARG A 272 18.06 -15.81 -0.61
CA ARG A 272 17.72 -17.03 -1.40
C ARG A 272 17.49 -18.26 -0.54
N ILE A 273 18.09 -18.27 0.66
CA ILE A 273 17.88 -19.28 1.70
C ILE A 273 17.09 -18.61 2.83
N PRO A 274 16.14 -19.28 3.51
CA PRO A 274 15.34 -18.63 4.53
C PRO A 274 16.21 -18.02 5.64
N ARG A 275 16.11 -16.71 5.85
CA ARG A 275 16.84 -15.96 6.89
C ARG A 275 15.90 -15.36 7.92
N LEU A 276 16.33 -15.36 9.18
CA LEU A 276 15.60 -14.72 10.27
C LEU A 276 15.80 -13.21 10.20
N LEU A 277 14.72 -12.44 10.13
CA LEU A 277 14.80 -10.99 9.96
C LEU A 277 15.64 -10.30 11.04
N GLY A 278 15.49 -10.71 12.31
CA GLY A 278 16.22 -10.14 13.43
C GLY A 278 17.75 -10.23 13.33
N GLU A 279 18.30 -11.15 12.53
CA GLU A 279 19.75 -11.30 12.35
C GLU A 279 20.34 -10.40 11.26
N TYR A 280 19.50 -9.84 10.37
CA TYR A 280 19.95 -9.17 9.15
C TYR A 280 19.46 -7.72 9.03
N MET A 281 18.27 -7.38 9.55
CA MET A 281 17.67 -6.05 9.33
C MET A 281 18.59 -4.89 9.72
N GLU A 282 19.27 -4.97 10.86
CA GLU A 282 20.19 -3.92 11.33
C GLU A 282 21.49 -3.84 10.51
N LYS A 283 21.85 -4.93 9.82
CA LYS A 283 23.05 -4.99 8.97
C LYS A 283 22.82 -4.38 7.59
N VAL A 284 21.56 -4.15 7.20
CA VAL A 284 21.19 -3.49 5.95
C VAL A 284 21.36 -1.99 6.17
N PRO A 285 22.33 -1.32 5.53
CA PRO A 285 22.53 0.11 5.78
C PRO A 285 21.34 0.93 5.26
N PRO A 286 20.97 2.02 5.95
CA PRO A 286 21.65 2.63 7.09
C PRO A 286 21.29 2.03 8.47
N GLY A 287 20.67 0.84 8.53
CA GLY A 287 20.31 0.12 9.76
C GLY A 287 18.82 0.09 10.04
N GLU A 288 17.98 0.42 9.06
CA GLU A 288 16.52 0.52 9.21
C GLU A 288 15.77 -0.73 8.73
N GLY A 289 16.49 -1.75 8.29
CA GLY A 289 15.92 -2.92 7.64
C GLY A 289 15.92 -2.79 6.11
N PHE A 290 15.08 -3.57 5.46
CA PHE A 290 15.01 -3.61 4.01
C PHE A 290 14.03 -2.55 3.50
N ASP A 291 14.43 -1.84 2.44
CA ASP A 291 13.56 -1.06 1.56
C ASP A 291 14.14 -1.13 0.14
N HIS A 292 14.21 -2.33 -0.41
CA HIS A 292 14.97 -2.59 -1.64
C HIS A 292 14.17 -3.38 -2.65
N ASN A 293 14.40 -3.07 -3.93
CA ASN A 293 13.89 -3.87 -5.04
C ASN A 293 14.86 -5.00 -5.39
N PHE A 294 14.35 -6.22 -5.33
CA PHE A 294 15.02 -7.44 -5.74
C PHE A 294 14.57 -7.86 -7.13
N CYS A 295 15.46 -8.47 -7.90
CA CYS A 295 15.18 -8.97 -9.24
C CYS A 295 14.74 -10.42 -9.16
N VAL A 296 13.50 -10.71 -9.54
CA VAL A 296 12.89 -12.05 -9.44
C VAL A 296 13.50 -12.96 -10.50
N THR A 297 13.96 -14.14 -10.07
CA THR A 297 14.45 -15.18 -10.97
C THR A 297 13.26 -15.88 -11.62
N LYS A 298 13.04 -15.64 -12.92
CA LYS A 298 11.92 -16.25 -13.66
C LYS A 298 12.14 -17.76 -13.83
N ASN A 299 11.07 -18.52 -13.60
CA ASN A 299 11.03 -19.93 -14.01
C ASN A 299 10.69 -20.04 -15.49
N TRP A 300 11.41 -20.87 -16.23
CA TRP A 300 11.24 -21.05 -17.69
C TRP A 300 9.89 -21.67 -18.13
N GLN A 301 9.06 -22.13 -17.18
CA GLN A 301 7.88 -22.97 -17.46
C GLN A 301 6.53 -22.38 -17.04
N SER A 302 6.48 -21.27 -16.30
CA SER A 302 5.23 -20.73 -15.75
C SER A 302 5.16 -19.22 -15.93
N ASP A 303 3.99 -18.73 -16.38
CA ASP A 303 3.71 -17.30 -16.51
C ASP A 303 3.68 -16.58 -15.15
N SER A 304 3.43 -17.32 -14.06
CA SER A 304 3.54 -16.84 -12.67
C SER A 304 4.69 -17.55 -11.95
N SER A 305 5.66 -16.78 -11.46
CA SER A 305 6.84 -17.28 -10.76
C SER A 305 6.64 -17.23 -9.25
N PHE A 306 7.20 -18.21 -8.53
CA PHE A 306 7.37 -18.09 -7.09
C PHE A 306 8.33 -16.94 -6.79
N VAL A 307 7.92 -16.00 -5.94
CA VAL A 307 8.64 -14.76 -5.65
C VAL A 307 9.23 -14.79 -4.25
N ALA A 308 8.44 -15.17 -3.26
CA ALA A 308 8.87 -15.10 -1.87
C ALA A 308 8.11 -16.07 -0.97
N ARG A 309 8.70 -16.39 0.18
CA ARG A 309 8.04 -17.06 1.29
C ARG A 309 8.40 -16.38 2.61
N ALA A 310 7.40 -16.12 3.42
CA ALA A 310 7.53 -15.67 4.80
C ALA A 310 6.94 -16.72 5.75
N LEU A 311 7.62 -17.00 6.85
CA LEU A 311 7.20 -17.95 7.88
C LEU A 311 7.37 -17.32 9.26
N HIS A 312 6.33 -17.39 10.09
CA HIS A 312 6.46 -17.09 11.51
C HIS A 312 6.37 -18.37 12.33
N MET A 313 7.49 -18.77 12.95
CA MET A 313 7.67 -20.09 13.57
C MET A 313 6.66 -20.38 14.70
N LYS A 314 6.37 -19.36 15.53
CA LYS A 314 5.52 -19.53 16.72
C LYS A 314 4.06 -19.80 16.32
N SER A 315 3.50 -18.97 15.44
CA SER A 315 2.14 -19.20 14.90
C SER A 315 2.10 -20.35 13.89
N GLY A 316 3.21 -20.64 13.21
CA GLY A 316 3.25 -21.60 12.10
C GLY A 316 2.65 -21.04 10.82
N ARG A 317 2.19 -19.77 10.78
CA ARG A 317 1.62 -19.16 9.58
C ARG A 317 2.70 -18.98 8.51
N VAL A 318 2.33 -19.31 7.27
CA VAL A 318 3.15 -19.19 6.07
C VAL A 318 2.44 -18.30 5.08
N LEU A 319 3.18 -17.38 4.46
CA LEU A 319 2.79 -16.64 3.27
C LEU A 319 3.74 -17.03 2.14
N GLU A 320 3.21 -17.55 1.04
CA GLU A 320 3.92 -17.71 -0.24
C GLU A 320 3.38 -16.66 -1.21
N VAL A 321 4.28 -16.02 -1.98
CA VAL A 321 3.92 -14.99 -2.96
C VAL A 321 4.31 -15.46 -4.34
N TYR A 322 3.38 -15.35 -5.29
CA TYR A 322 3.59 -15.65 -6.70
C TYR A 322 3.22 -14.43 -7.54
N SER A 323 3.98 -14.18 -8.61
CA SER A 323 3.73 -13.06 -9.51
C SER A 323 4.40 -13.23 -10.88
N ASP A 324 3.88 -12.52 -11.88
CA ASP A 324 4.45 -12.37 -13.22
C ASP A 324 5.47 -11.20 -13.32
N GLN A 325 5.61 -10.40 -12.26
CA GLN A 325 6.46 -9.21 -12.27
C GLN A 325 7.95 -9.53 -12.23
N PRO A 326 8.79 -8.70 -12.87
CA PRO A 326 10.24 -8.94 -12.94
C PRO A 326 10.95 -8.61 -11.62
N GLY A 327 10.34 -7.80 -10.75
CA GLY A 327 10.91 -7.34 -9.50
C GLY A 327 9.96 -7.47 -8.31
N LEU A 328 10.54 -7.20 -7.15
CA LEU A 328 9.87 -7.22 -5.85
C LEU A 328 10.47 -6.13 -4.97
N GLN A 329 9.66 -5.18 -4.49
CA GLN A 329 10.05 -4.37 -3.33
C GLN A 329 9.86 -5.19 -2.06
N PHE A 330 10.94 -5.42 -1.32
CA PHE A 330 10.89 -5.96 0.02
C PHE A 330 11.16 -4.85 1.03
N TYR A 331 10.14 -4.55 1.85
CA TYR A 331 10.15 -3.43 2.79
C TYR A 331 9.82 -3.91 4.20
N THR A 332 10.59 -3.54 5.22
CA THR A 332 10.38 -3.97 6.61
C THR A 332 9.89 -2.84 7.52
N ALA A 333 9.08 -1.91 6.99
CA ALA A 333 8.47 -0.83 7.77
C ALA A 333 9.50 0.09 8.49
N GLY A 334 10.73 0.20 7.94
CA GLY A 334 11.83 0.99 8.48
C GLY A 334 11.53 2.48 8.63
N ARG A 335 10.73 3.00 7.69
CA ARG A 335 10.34 4.40 7.57
C ARG A 335 8.83 4.55 7.55
N LEU A 336 8.13 3.68 8.30
CA LEU A 336 6.67 3.68 8.39
C LEU A 336 6.15 5.03 8.89
N LEU A 337 6.90 5.64 9.80
CA LEU A 337 6.60 6.93 10.40
C LEU A 337 7.25 8.00 9.52
N GLN A 338 6.44 8.88 8.93
CA GLN A 338 6.96 10.00 8.14
C GLN A 338 7.71 10.98 9.06
N GLN A 339 8.77 11.59 8.54
CA GLN A 339 9.43 12.72 9.22
C GLN A 339 8.52 13.95 9.14
N PHE A 340 8.25 14.58 10.27
CA PHE A 340 7.29 15.68 10.33
C PHE A 340 7.87 17.00 9.83
N THR A 341 7.01 17.73 9.12
CA THR A 341 7.05 19.18 8.97
C THR A 341 6.14 19.83 10.03
N PRO A 342 6.27 21.13 10.34
CA PRO A 342 5.38 21.81 11.28
C PRO A 342 3.88 21.66 10.96
N SER A 343 3.52 21.64 9.67
CA SER A 343 2.13 21.48 9.23
C SER A 343 1.59 20.07 9.49
N THR A 344 2.39 19.03 9.23
CA THR A 344 1.98 17.63 9.41
C THR A 344 1.90 17.25 10.90
N PHE A 345 2.74 17.86 11.74
CA PHE A 345 2.66 17.71 13.20
C PHE A 345 1.35 18.24 13.79
N VAL A 346 0.89 19.42 13.35
CA VAL A 346 -0.40 19.99 13.81
C VAL A 346 -1.57 19.08 13.43
N THR A 347 -1.61 18.59 12.19
CA THR A 347 -2.65 17.65 11.74
C THR A 347 -2.68 16.38 12.58
N TYR A 348 -1.51 15.81 12.88
CA TYR A 348 -1.41 14.59 13.67
C TYR A 348 -1.81 14.81 15.14
N ASN A 349 -1.34 15.88 15.78
CA ASN A 349 -1.73 16.17 17.16
C ASN A 349 -3.22 16.44 17.29
N ASN A 350 -3.82 17.16 16.34
CA ASN A 350 -5.27 17.36 16.33
C ASN A 350 -6.02 16.03 16.22
N TYR A 351 -5.51 15.10 15.42
CA TYR A 351 -6.06 13.74 15.35
C TYR A 351 -5.92 12.99 16.67
N LEU A 352 -4.75 13.01 17.32
CA LEU A 352 -4.56 12.40 18.64
C LEU A 352 -5.46 13.05 19.71
N HIS A 353 -5.63 14.37 19.69
CA HIS A 353 -6.54 15.07 20.61
C HIS A 353 -8.00 14.68 20.36
N GLN A 354 -8.42 14.44 19.12
CA GLN A 354 -9.75 13.91 18.81
C GLN A 354 -9.91 12.46 19.32
N GLN A 355 -8.84 11.67 19.28
CA GLN A 355 -8.80 10.32 19.85
C GLN A 355 -8.78 10.33 21.40
N LYS A 356 -8.43 11.44 22.06
CA LYS A 356 -8.33 11.62 23.54
C LYS A 356 -9.63 11.30 24.31
N LEU A 357 -10.74 11.09 23.60
CA LEU A 357 -12.00 10.59 24.16
C LEU A 357 -12.01 9.05 24.37
N LYS A 358 -10.97 8.32 23.94
CA LYS A 358 -10.77 6.89 24.20
C LYS A 358 -9.33 6.65 24.66
N THR A 359 -9.19 6.25 25.93
CA THR A 359 -7.98 6.17 26.77
C THR A 359 -6.77 5.43 26.18
N ASP A 360 -5.56 6.02 26.34
CA ASP A 360 -4.26 5.33 26.41
C ASP A 360 -3.23 6.19 27.19
N ALA A 361 -2.42 5.59 28.07
CA ALA A 361 -1.36 6.27 28.82
C ALA A 361 -0.19 6.71 27.92
N ASP A 362 0.11 5.95 26.87
CA ASP A 362 1.19 6.26 25.93
C ASP A 362 0.87 7.52 25.10
N ILE A 363 -0.40 7.70 24.71
CA ILE A 363 -0.86 8.90 24.00
C ILE A 363 -0.75 10.13 24.91
N ASN A 364 -1.19 10.03 26.17
CA ASN A 364 -1.09 11.14 27.12
C ASN A 364 0.37 11.51 27.41
N ASN A 365 1.25 10.53 27.56
CA ASN A 365 2.68 10.78 27.72
C ASN A 365 3.28 11.47 26.49
N TYR A 366 2.96 11.01 25.28
CA TYR A 366 3.43 11.65 24.05
C TYR A 366 2.94 13.10 23.90
N LEU A 367 1.66 13.36 24.22
CA LEU A 367 1.09 14.70 24.18
C LEU A 367 1.73 15.63 25.22
N ASN A 368 1.87 15.18 26.47
CA ASN A 368 2.49 15.97 27.55
C ASN A 368 3.94 16.35 27.22
N MET A 369 4.71 15.41 26.64
CA MET A 369 6.09 15.66 26.21
C MET A 369 6.23 16.74 25.11
N ASN A 370 5.14 17.08 24.41
CA ASN A 370 5.09 18.11 23.38
C ASN A 370 4.41 19.42 23.86
N GLU A 371 3.72 19.40 25.01
CA GLU A 371 3.11 20.60 25.62
C GLU A 371 4.14 21.39 26.46
N GLU A 372 5.09 20.72 27.13
CA GLU A 372 6.14 21.35 27.96
C GLU A 372 7.06 22.33 27.20
N SER A 373 7.07 22.31 25.86
CA SER A 373 7.86 23.23 25.02
C SER A 373 7.24 24.62 24.81
N LYS A 374 6.07 24.94 25.42
CA LYS A 374 5.37 26.21 25.19
C LYS A 374 5.41 27.23 26.34
N GLU A 375 5.99 26.92 27.50
CA GLU A 375 5.83 27.78 28.69
C GLU A 375 6.90 28.84 28.95
N ASN A 376 7.98 28.92 28.16
CA ASN A 376 8.99 29.97 28.34
C ASN A 376 8.93 30.96 27.19
N GLY A 377 8.23 32.08 27.40
CA GLY A 377 8.15 33.18 26.45
C GLY A 377 9.52 33.84 26.26
N GLU A 378 10.23 33.49 25.19
CA GLU A 378 11.24 34.30 24.51
C GLU A 378 11.64 33.62 23.19
N GLU A 379 11.69 34.41 22.11
CA GLU A 379 12.05 34.08 20.71
C GLU A 379 11.24 32.99 19.97
N LEU A 380 10.88 33.31 18.72
CA LEU A 380 10.17 32.45 17.77
C LEU A 380 11.10 31.32 17.27
N LEU A 381 11.60 30.48 18.17
CA LEU A 381 12.25 29.22 17.83
C LEU A 381 11.16 28.29 17.30
N THR A 382 11.36 27.77 16.08
CA THR A 382 10.52 26.73 15.50
C THR A 382 10.29 25.65 16.56
N PRO A 383 9.03 25.27 16.89
CA PRO A 383 8.80 24.29 17.94
C PRO A 383 9.62 23.02 17.65
N ASP A 384 10.30 22.49 18.66
CA ASP A 384 11.01 21.21 18.60
C ASP A 384 9.99 20.10 18.30
N ILE A 385 9.69 19.90 17.02
CA ILE A 385 8.74 18.90 16.54
C ILE A 385 9.38 17.53 16.73
N LYS A 386 8.99 16.84 17.80
CA LYS A 386 9.43 15.46 18.03
C LYS A 386 8.81 14.53 16.97
N PRO A 387 9.59 13.62 16.37
CA PRO A 387 9.09 12.70 15.36
C PRO A 387 7.98 11.81 15.93
N LEU A 388 7.14 11.33 15.02
CA LEU A 388 6.09 10.39 15.39
C LEU A 388 6.70 9.13 16.02
N GLN A 389 6.14 8.65 17.12
CA GLN A 389 6.62 7.41 17.74
C GLN A 389 5.83 6.17 17.28
N PHE A 390 4.57 6.33 16.87
CA PHE A 390 3.71 5.26 16.36
C PHE A 390 2.51 5.82 15.61
N LEU A 391 1.88 5.00 14.75
CA LEU A 391 0.53 5.21 14.23
C LEU A 391 -0.49 4.44 15.06
N ILE A 392 -1.67 5.00 15.29
CA ILE A 392 -2.80 4.28 15.89
C ILE A 392 -3.47 3.47 14.77
N GLY A 393 -3.27 2.15 14.81
CA GLY A 393 -3.89 1.19 13.90
C GLY A 393 -5.20 0.61 14.44
N LYS A 394 -5.63 -0.49 13.80
CA LYS A 394 -6.81 -1.25 14.23
C LYS A 394 -6.76 -1.61 15.71
N LYS A 395 -7.91 -1.53 16.37
CA LYS A 395 -8.13 -1.86 17.79
C LYS A 395 -7.16 -1.15 18.75
N GLY A 396 -6.74 0.06 18.39
CA GLY A 396 -5.79 0.86 19.18
C GLY A 396 -4.34 0.36 19.13
N ALA A 397 -3.99 -0.55 18.21
CA ALA A 397 -2.61 -1.05 18.12
C ALA A 397 -1.62 0.06 17.76
N HIS A 398 -0.48 0.11 18.45
CA HIS A 398 0.59 1.06 18.15
C HIS A 398 1.54 0.50 17.08
N TYR A 399 1.39 0.97 15.85
CA TYR A 399 2.30 0.61 14.74
C TYR A 399 3.55 1.47 14.78
N LYS A 400 4.64 0.88 15.27
CA LYS A 400 5.98 1.50 15.36
C LYS A 400 6.83 1.16 14.15
N LYS A 401 8.00 1.80 14.04
CA LYS A 401 9.06 1.38 13.11
C LYS A 401 9.29 -0.14 13.24
N ASN A 402 9.50 -0.80 12.10
CA ASN A 402 9.82 -2.24 12.02
C ASN A 402 8.77 -3.15 12.67
N CYS A 403 7.47 -2.82 12.62
CA CYS A 403 6.41 -3.69 13.14
C CYS A 403 5.81 -4.66 12.10
N ALA A 404 6.14 -4.51 10.82
CA ALA A 404 5.60 -5.28 9.71
C ALA A 404 6.57 -5.38 8.52
N PHE A 405 6.24 -6.22 7.54
CA PHE A 405 6.93 -6.28 6.26
C PHE A 405 5.96 -6.20 5.07
N SER A 406 6.41 -5.74 3.93
CA SER A 406 5.68 -5.73 2.65
C SER A 406 6.47 -6.51 1.61
N ILE A 407 5.75 -7.26 0.78
CA ILE A 407 6.27 -7.94 -0.41
C ILE A 407 5.44 -7.42 -1.57
N GLN A 408 6.02 -6.51 -2.37
CA GLN A 408 5.31 -5.80 -3.43
C GLN A 408 5.93 -6.21 -4.79
N PRO A 409 5.46 -7.28 -5.45
CA PRO A 409 5.90 -7.56 -6.81
C PRO A 409 5.57 -6.37 -7.72
N GLN A 410 6.51 -5.98 -8.57
CA GLN A 410 6.41 -4.78 -9.41
C GLN A 410 7.50 -4.80 -10.49
N ASN A 411 7.42 -3.86 -11.44
CA ASN A 411 8.60 -3.51 -12.23
C ASN A 411 9.64 -2.74 -11.37
N TYR A 412 10.88 -2.66 -11.85
CA TYR A 412 11.97 -2.01 -11.11
C TYR A 412 11.68 -0.51 -10.90
N PRO A 413 12.03 0.04 -9.72
CA PRO A 413 11.90 1.47 -9.48
C PRO A 413 12.66 2.29 -10.51
N ASN A 414 12.08 3.41 -10.92
CA ASN A 414 12.65 4.32 -11.92
C ASN A 414 12.97 3.68 -13.29
N ALA A 415 12.34 2.54 -13.65
CA ALA A 415 12.64 1.79 -14.88
C ALA A 415 12.54 2.62 -16.17
N ILE A 416 11.63 3.60 -16.25
CA ILE A 416 11.51 4.48 -17.41
C ILE A 416 12.80 5.25 -17.73
N ASN A 417 13.62 5.52 -16.71
CA ASN A 417 14.86 6.28 -16.83
C ASN A 417 16.11 5.38 -16.97
N TYR A 418 15.93 4.06 -17.07
CA TYR A 418 17.02 3.10 -17.25
C TYR A 418 16.69 2.12 -18.38
N ALA A 419 17.27 2.33 -19.56
CA ALA A 419 16.93 1.57 -20.78
C ALA A 419 17.16 0.04 -20.67
N HIS A 420 18.04 -0.41 -19.79
CA HIS A 420 18.31 -1.83 -19.53
C HIS A 420 17.39 -2.47 -18.48
N PHE A 421 16.53 -1.68 -17.82
CA PHE A 421 15.47 -2.21 -16.96
C PHE A 421 14.27 -2.68 -17.81
N PRO A 422 13.39 -3.54 -17.26
CA PRO A 422 12.21 -3.96 -17.99
C PRO A 422 11.32 -2.77 -18.35
N CYS A 423 10.77 -2.78 -19.56
CA CYS A 423 9.98 -1.66 -20.09
C CYS A 423 8.77 -1.35 -19.20
N ALA A 424 8.59 -0.07 -18.86
CA ALA A 424 7.42 0.43 -18.13
C ALA A 424 6.39 1.15 -19.02
N ILE A 425 6.64 1.22 -20.34
CA ILE A 425 5.78 1.95 -21.28
C ILE A 425 4.60 1.07 -21.68
N LEU A 426 3.40 1.65 -21.64
CA LEU A 426 2.17 1.08 -22.18
C LEU A 426 1.71 1.90 -23.40
N TYR A 427 1.51 1.21 -24.53
CA TYR A 427 0.99 1.82 -25.77
C TYR A 427 -0.53 1.62 -25.90
N PRO A 428 -1.25 2.51 -26.60
CA PRO A 428 -2.64 2.28 -26.97
C PRO A 428 -2.81 0.95 -27.72
N GLY A 429 -3.89 0.22 -27.41
CA GLY A 429 -4.15 -1.12 -27.94
C GLY A 429 -3.45 -2.26 -27.19
N GLN A 430 -2.56 -1.97 -26.25
CA GLN A 430 -1.99 -2.96 -25.33
C GLN A 430 -2.79 -3.02 -24.03
N VAL A 431 -2.68 -4.18 -23.36
CA VAL A 431 -3.19 -4.39 -22.01
C VAL A 431 -2.00 -4.62 -21.09
N TYR A 432 -1.88 -3.80 -20.05
CA TYR A 432 -0.99 -4.07 -18.93
C TYR A 432 -1.55 -5.25 -18.11
N CYS A 433 -0.68 -6.19 -17.75
CA CYS A 433 -1.02 -7.33 -16.91
C CYS A 433 -0.06 -7.39 -15.72
N HIS A 434 -0.64 -7.56 -14.54
CA HIS A 434 0.07 -7.99 -13.35
C HIS A 434 -0.81 -8.94 -12.56
N ASP A 435 -0.39 -10.19 -12.49
CA ASP A 435 -0.98 -11.23 -11.65
C ASP A 435 -0.18 -11.40 -10.36
N LEU A 436 -0.87 -11.26 -9.22
CA LEU A 436 -0.31 -11.40 -7.89
C LEU A 436 -1.13 -12.42 -7.10
N THR A 437 -0.45 -13.33 -6.41
CA THR A 437 -1.11 -14.28 -5.51
C THR A 437 -0.43 -14.30 -4.16
N TYR A 438 -1.20 -14.06 -3.10
CA TYR A 438 -0.83 -14.36 -1.73
C TYR A 438 -1.45 -15.69 -1.32
N LYS A 439 -0.62 -16.71 -1.11
CA LYS A 439 -1.06 -18.03 -0.69
C LYS A 439 -0.70 -18.25 0.78
N PHE A 440 -1.72 -18.58 1.58
CA PHE A 440 -1.56 -18.78 3.01
C PHE A 440 -1.56 -20.26 3.37
N GLY A 441 -0.68 -20.62 4.29
CA GLY A 441 -0.55 -21.99 4.78
C GLY A 441 -0.18 -22.02 6.25
N VAL A 442 -0.14 -23.25 6.78
CA VAL A 442 0.27 -23.53 8.15
C VAL A 442 1.36 -24.60 8.13
N GLN A 443 2.45 -24.33 8.82
CA GLN A 443 3.51 -25.28 9.07
C GLN A 443 3.41 -25.79 10.52
N LEU A 444 3.11 -27.09 10.66
CA LEU A 444 2.83 -27.73 11.95
C LEU A 444 4.10 -28.11 12.73
N ALA A 445 5.22 -28.36 12.05
CA ALA A 445 6.47 -28.81 12.67
C ALA A 445 7.70 -28.06 12.13
N ASN A 446 8.69 -27.88 13.01
CA ASN A 446 10.06 -27.58 12.60
C ASN A 446 10.64 -28.91 12.14
N TYR A 447 10.58 -29.22 10.84
CA TYR A 447 11.53 -30.20 10.33
C TYR A 447 12.90 -29.52 10.42
N MET A 448 13.63 -29.92 11.47
CA MET A 448 15.02 -29.54 11.74
C MET A 448 15.92 -30.01 10.61
#